data_AF-A0A8S3GI25-F1
#
_entry.id   AF-A0A8S3GI25-F1
#
_cell.length_a   1.000
_cell.length_b   1.000
_cell.length_c   1.000
_cell.angle_alpha   90.00
_cell.angle_beta   90.00
_cell.angle_gamma   90.00
#
_symmetry.space_group_name_H-M   'P 1'
#
loop_
_entity.id
_entity.type
_entity.pdbx_description
1 polymer ?
#
loop_
_entity_poly.entity_id
_entity_poly.type
_entity_poly.pdbx_seq_one_letter_code
_entity_poly.pdbx_strand_id
1 'polypeptide(L)'
;AEYEIRSIQLSKSYGVTEWKDDLKKFMLHAGLRNIATVFLFSDTQIKNESFLEDLNNILNSGDVPNIYQIDELEQIFTAMKPVVSEAALPPTKTNLYSAYTKRVRQNLHSVVCMSPIGEIFRARLRQFPALVK
;
A
#
# COMPACT_ATOMS: atom_id res chain seq x y z
N ALA A 1 6.34 17.47 -9.24
CA ALA A 1 6.13 16.00 -9.24
C ALA A 1 4.68 15.77 -9.62
N GLU A 2 4.43 15.07 -10.72
CA GLU A 2 3.08 14.64 -11.10
C GLU A 2 2.79 13.37 -10.31
N TYR A 3 1.83 13.43 -9.40
CA TYR A 3 1.34 12.27 -8.65
C TYR A 3 0.06 11.77 -9.30
N GLU A 4 -0.03 10.47 -9.55
CA GLU A 4 -1.27 9.86 -10.01
C GLU A 4 -2.20 9.66 -8.81
N ILE A 5 -3.26 10.47 -8.72
CA ILE A 5 -4.25 10.34 -7.65
C ILE A 5 -5.21 9.21 -8.00
N ARG A 6 -5.29 8.22 -7.11
CA ARG A 6 -6.26 7.11 -7.22
C ARG A 6 -7.09 7.03 -5.95
N SER A 7 -8.40 6.89 -6.13
CA SER A 7 -9.38 6.71 -5.06
C SER A 7 -10.17 5.44 -5.30
N ILE A 8 -10.52 4.72 -4.24
CA ILE A 8 -11.47 3.61 -4.35
C ILE A 8 -12.91 4.13 -4.49
N GLN A 9 -13.71 3.45 -5.31
CA GLN A 9 -15.15 3.67 -5.36
C GLN A 9 -15.85 2.54 -4.62
N LEU A 10 -16.42 2.86 -3.45
CA LEU A 10 -17.16 1.88 -2.69
C LEU A 10 -18.54 1.64 -3.29
N SER A 11 -18.79 0.39 -3.69
CA SER A 11 -20.13 -0.11 -3.92
C SER A 11 -20.75 -0.64 -2.62
N LYS A 12 -22.06 -0.91 -2.60
CA LYS A 12 -22.72 -1.52 -1.43
C LYS A 12 -22.10 -2.88 -1.07
N SER A 13 -21.68 -3.67 -2.06
CA SER A 13 -21.07 -4.99 -1.90
C SER A 13 -19.56 -4.96 -1.63
N TYR A 14 -18.91 -3.79 -1.64
CA TYR A 14 -17.48 -3.68 -1.38
C TYR A 14 -17.12 -4.19 0.02
N GLY A 15 -16.31 -5.24 0.09
CA GLY A 15 -15.84 -5.89 1.30
C GLY A 15 -14.31 -5.98 1.36
N VAL A 16 -13.81 -6.90 2.18
CA VAL A 16 -12.37 -7.07 2.44
C VAL A 16 -11.63 -7.63 1.22
N THR A 17 -12.29 -8.47 0.41
CA THR A 17 -11.69 -9.05 -0.79
C THR A 17 -11.41 -7.98 -1.84
N GLU A 18 -12.41 -7.16 -2.16
CA GLU A 18 -12.27 -6.06 -3.13
C GLU A 18 -11.23 -5.04 -2.67
N TRP A 19 -11.21 -4.75 -1.37
CA TRP A 19 -10.19 -3.92 -0.74
C TRP A 19 -8.77 -4.43 -0.99
N LYS A 20 -8.51 -5.70 -0.68
CA LYS A 20 -7.17 -6.28 -0.87
C LYS A 20 -6.78 -6.31 -2.34
N ASP A 21 -7.71 -6.56 -3.25
CA ASP A 21 -7.44 -6.55 -4.68
C ASP A 21 -7.11 -5.16 -5.21
N ASP A 22 -7.82 -4.12 -4.77
CA ASP A 22 -7.51 -2.74 -5.15
C ASP A 22 -6.17 -2.28 -4.59
N LEU A 23 -5.92 -2.59 -3.31
CA LEU A 23 -4.67 -2.24 -2.63
C LEU A 23 -3.48 -2.90 -3.32
N LYS A 24 -3.60 -4.19 -3.65
CA LYS A 24 -2.61 -4.93 -4.43
C LYS A 24 -2.32 -4.27 -5.77
N LYS A 25 -3.34 -3.86 -6.52
CA LYS A 25 -3.16 -3.16 -7.80
C LYS A 25 -2.40 -1.85 -7.62
N PHE A 26 -2.69 -1.07 -6.57
CA PHE A 26 -1.97 0.17 -6.29
C PHE A 26 -0.50 -0.08 -5.93
N MET A 27 -0.23 -1.09 -5.09
CA MET A 27 1.14 -1.45 -4.72
C MET A 27 1.94 -1.96 -5.92
N LEU A 28 1.38 -2.83 -6.75
CA LEU A 28 2.03 -3.31 -7.97
C LEU A 28 2.30 -2.16 -8.95
N HIS A 29 1.35 -1.24 -9.12
CA HIS A 29 1.54 -0.08 -9.98
C HIS A 29 2.67 0.82 -9.47
N ALA A 30 2.64 1.20 -8.18
CA ALA A 30 3.65 2.05 -7.56
C ALA A 30 5.05 1.40 -7.53
N GLY A 31 5.11 0.10 -7.19
CA GLY A 31 6.37 -0.63 -7.03
C GLY A 31 7.00 -1.09 -8.33
N LEU A 32 6.21 -1.62 -9.28
CA LEU A 32 6.73 -2.13 -10.55
C LEU A 32 6.99 -1.02 -11.57
N ARG A 33 6.10 -0.03 -11.67
CA ARG A 33 6.26 1.08 -12.63
C ARG A 33 7.11 2.21 -12.09
N ASN A 34 7.39 2.23 -10.79
CA ASN A 34 8.08 3.33 -10.11
C ASN A 34 7.39 4.69 -10.34
N ILE A 35 6.05 4.70 -10.27
CA ILE A 35 5.21 5.88 -10.48
C ILE A 35 4.67 6.34 -9.14
N ALA A 36 4.91 7.61 -8.82
CA ALA A 36 4.40 8.25 -7.63
C ALA A 36 2.85 8.28 -7.67
N THR A 37 2.22 7.53 -6.78
CA THR A 37 0.78 7.29 -6.70
C THR A 37 0.28 7.75 -5.34
N VAL A 38 -0.76 8.59 -5.34
CA VAL A 38 -1.45 9.01 -4.11
C VAL A 38 -2.72 8.18 -3.98
N PHE A 39 -2.83 7.43 -2.90
CA PHE A 39 -4.04 6.71 -2.53
C PHE A 39 -4.91 7.60 -1.62
N LEU A 40 -6.02 8.10 -2.14
CA LEU A 40 -6.97 8.92 -1.40
C LEU A 40 -8.09 8.07 -0.82
N PHE A 41 -8.32 8.18 0.49
CA PHE A 41 -9.29 7.39 1.22
C PHE A 41 -10.02 8.22 2.27
N SER A 42 -11.35 8.18 2.30
CA SER A 42 -12.16 8.93 3.27
C SER A 42 -12.65 8.05 4.42
N ASP A 43 -12.84 8.64 5.59
CA ASP A 43 -13.43 7.98 6.76
C ASP A 43 -14.82 7.39 6.51
N THR A 44 -15.63 8.03 5.68
CA THR A 44 -16.93 7.50 5.25
C THR A 44 -16.80 6.20 4.46
N GLN A 45 -15.61 5.93 3.93
CA GLN A 45 -15.28 4.72 3.19
C GLN A 45 -14.75 3.58 4.08
N ILE A 46 -14.58 3.82 5.38
CA ILE A 46 -14.10 2.79 6.32
C ILE A 46 -15.26 1.90 6.73
N LYS A 47 -15.48 0.82 5.98
CA LYS A 47 -16.45 -0.22 6.34
C LYS A 47 -15.92 -1.24 7.34
N ASN A 48 -14.61 -1.44 7.38
CA ASN A 48 -13.94 -2.41 8.25
C ASN A 48 -12.64 -1.79 8.80
N GLU A 49 -12.33 -2.05 10.06
CA GLU A 49 -11.09 -1.59 10.70
C GLU A 49 -9.84 -2.23 10.07
N SER A 50 -9.96 -3.41 9.47
CA SER A 50 -8.85 -4.07 8.75
C SER A 50 -8.28 -3.20 7.62
N PHE A 51 -9.07 -2.28 7.06
CA PHE A 51 -8.61 -1.39 5.99
C PHE A 51 -7.54 -0.42 6.53
N LEU A 52 -7.73 0.09 7.76
CA LEU A 52 -6.76 0.96 8.40
C LEU A 52 -5.51 0.20 8.83
N GLU A 53 -5.67 -1.06 9.24
CA GLU A 53 -4.54 -1.94 9.56
C GLU A 53 -3.66 -2.20 8.33
N ASP A 54 -4.27 -2.54 7.20
CA ASP A 54 -3.56 -2.72 5.93
C ASP A 54 -2.85 -1.44 5.49
N LEU A 55 -3.49 -0.27 5.62
CA LEU A 55 -2.86 1.02 5.33
C LEU A 55 -1.69 1.31 6.28
N ASN A 56 -1.85 1.02 7.57
CA ASN A 56 -0.79 1.19 8.55
C ASN A 56 0.40 0.25 8.24
N ASN A 57 0.15 -0.98 7.78
CA ASN A 57 1.20 -1.89 7.34
C ASN A 57 1.96 -1.31 6.13
N ILE A 58 1.26 -0.82 5.11
CA ILE A 58 1.89 -0.16 3.95
C ILE A 58 2.75 1.03 4.36
N LEU A 59 2.26 1.88 5.26
CA LEU A 59 3.01 3.06 5.71
C LEU A 59 4.26 2.68 6.53
N ASN A 60 4.19 1.61 7.32
CA ASN A 60 5.32 1.18 8.16
C ASN A 60 6.35 0.35 7.38
N SER A 61 5.91 -0.66 6.62
CA SER A 61 6.77 -1.66 5.97
C SER A 61 6.79 -1.58 4.44
N GLY A 62 5.85 -0.86 3.83
CA GLY A 62 5.64 -0.90 2.37
C GLY A 62 5.00 -2.20 1.90
N ASP A 63 4.43 -3.00 2.81
CA ASP A 63 3.89 -4.32 2.54
C ASP A 63 2.60 -4.63 3.32
N VAL A 64 1.79 -5.54 2.78
CA VAL A 64 0.61 -6.10 3.46
C VAL A 64 0.75 -7.62 3.52
N PRO A 65 0.69 -8.26 4.71
CA PRO A 65 0.83 -9.70 4.82
C PRO A 65 -0.21 -10.47 3.98
N ASN A 66 0.26 -11.50 3.27
CA ASN A 66 -0.57 -12.39 2.45
C ASN A 66 -1.40 -11.68 1.38
N ILE A 67 -0.92 -10.54 0.85
CA ILE A 67 -1.61 -9.82 -0.22
C ILE A 67 -1.30 -10.38 -1.61
N TYR A 68 -0.07 -10.88 -1.82
CA TYR A 68 0.38 -11.42 -3.10
C TYR A 68 0.26 -12.94 -3.16
N GLN A 69 -0.19 -13.42 -4.31
CA GLN A 69 -0.13 -14.80 -4.75
C GLN A 69 1.24 -15.12 -5.36
N ILE A 70 1.48 -16.41 -5.61
CA ILE A 70 2.79 -16.91 -6.07
C ILE A 70 3.19 -16.31 -7.42
N ASP A 71 2.25 -16.23 -8.35
CA ASP A 71 2.43 -15.64 -9.69
C ASP A 71 2.80 -14.15 -9.62
N GLU A 72 2.15 -13.41 -8.71
CA GLU A 72 2.41 -11.98 -8.50
C GLU A 72 3.79 -11.75 -7.85
N LEU A 73 4.21 -12.63 -6.93
CA LEU A 73 5.56 -12.62 -6.37
C LEU A 73 6.62 -12.90 -7.44
N GLU A 74 6.39 -13.84 -8.34
CA GLU A 74 7.31 -14.13 -9.45
C GLU A 74 7.44 -12.93 -10.40
N GLN A 75 6.34 -12.23 -10.66
CA GLN A 75 6.34 -10.98 -11.43
C GLN A 75 7.18 -9.91 -10.73
N ILE A 76 7.00 -9.71 -9.42
CA ILE A 76 7.79 -8.76 -8.62
C ILE A 76 9.28 -9.11 -8.68
N PHE A 77 9.64 -10.36 -8.43
CA PHE A 77 11.03 -10.79 -8.44
C PHE A 77 11.68 -10.61 -9.80
N THR A 78 10.95 -10.90 -10.89
CA THR A 78 11.45 -10.71 -12.25
C THR A 78 11.70 -9.23 -12.54
N ALA A 79 10.78 -8.35 -12.14
CA ALA A 79 10.92 -6.91 -12.34
C ALA A 79 12.02 -6.28 -11.48
N MET A 80 12.30 -6.83 -10.30
CA MET A 80 13.31 -6.28 -9.37
C MET A 80 14.74 -6.78 -9.62
N LYS A 81 14.94 -7.84 -10.42
CA LYS A 81 16.27 -8.32 -10.80
C LYS A 81 17.22 -7.23 -11.32
N PRO A 82 16.83 -6.40 -12.32
CA PRO A 82 17.70 -5.33 -12.80
C PRO A 82 18.01 -4.31 -11.70
N VAL A 83 17.03 -3.98 -10.87
CA VAL A 83 17.15 -2.99 -9.76
C VAL A 83 18.17 -3.43 -8.71
N VAL A 84 18.10 -4.70 -8.32
CA VAL A 84 19.02 -5.29 -7.34
C VAL A 84 20.41 -5.45 -7.94
N SER A 85 20.51 -5.80 -9.23
CA SER A 85 21.77 -5.88 -9.96
C SER A 85 22.46 -4.52 -10.09
N GLU A 86 21.71 -3.46 -10.40
CA GLU A 86 22.21 -2.07 -10.45
C GLU A 86 22.70 -1.60 -9.06
N ALA A 87 22.04 -2.06 -8.00
CA ALA A 87 22.46 -1.80 -6.63
C ALA A 87 23.65 -2.68 -6.17
N ALA A 88 24.24 -3.48 -7.06
CA ALA A 88 25.32 -4.43 -6.78
C ALA A 88 25.00 -5.42 -5.64
N LEU A 89 23.72 -5.74 -5.44
CA LEU A 89 23.25 -6.69 -4.44
C LEU A 89 23.03 -8.07 -5.09
N PRO A 90 23.20 -9.17 -4.33
CA PRO A 90 22.91 -10.49 -4.85
C PRO A 90 21.39 -10.66 -5.07
N PRO A 91 20.93 -11.27 -6.18
CA PRO A 91 19.52 -11.42 -6.54
C PRO A 91 18.81 -12.51 -5.72
N THR A 92 18.90 -12.42 -4.40
CA THR A 92 18.15 -13.29 -3.47
C THR A 92 16.70 -12.83 -3.38
N LYS A 93 15.76 -13.74 -3.09
CA LYS A 93 14.33 -13.40 -2.90
C LYS A 93 14.14 -12.27 -1.88
N THR A 94 14.93 -12.27 -0.81
CA THR A 94 14.93 -11.23 0.23
C THR A 94 15.32 -9.86 -0.32
N ASN A 95 16.40 -9.78 -1.12
CA ASN A 95 16.86 -8.50 -1.68
C ASN A 95 15.91 -7.98 -2.76
N LEU A 96 15.37 -8.87 -3.60
CA LEU A 96 14.38 -8.53 -4.62
C LEU A 96 13.11 -7.97 -3.97
N TYR A 97 12.61 -8.63 -2.92
CA TYR A 97 11.43 -8.16 -2.20
C TYR A 97 11.69 -6.84 -1.47
N SER A 98 12.85 -6.69 -0.82
CA SER A 98 13.25 -5.46 -0.14
C SER A 98 13.37 -4.27 -1.10
N ALA A 99 13.91 -4.49 -2.31
CA ALA A 99 13.95 -3.47 -3.35
C ALA A 99 12.54 -3.05 -3.80
N TYR A 100 11.62 -4.01 -3.92
CA TYR A 100 10.22 -3.75 -4.24
C TYR A 100 9.51 -2.94 -3.14
N THR A 101 9.55 -3.39 -1.88
CA THR A 101 8.87 -2.70 -0.77
C THR A 101 9.43 -1.30 -0.55
N LYS A 102 10.73 -1.10 -0.79
CA LYS A 102 11.34 0.23 -0.81
C LYS A 102 10.72 1.13 -1.89
N ARG A 103 10.55 0.63 -3.12
CA ARG A 103 9.89 1.38 -4.20
C ARG A 103 8.42 1.66 -3.89
N VAL A 104 7.70 0.68 -3.36
CA VAL A 104 6.31 0.88 -2.93
C VAL A 104 6.23 2.00 -1.92
N ARG A 105 7.07 2.00 -0.87
CA ARG A 105 7.08 3.05 0.15
C ARG A 105 7.48 4.43 -0.39
N GLN A 106 8.38 4.48 -1.38
CA GLN A 106 8.81 5.74 -1.99
C GLN A 106 7.76 6.36 -2.90
N ASN A 107 6.92 5.53 -3.53
CA ASN A 107 6.00 5.98 -4.56
C ASN A 107 4.54 5.98 -4.10
N LEU A 108 4.15 5.16 -3.13
CA LEU A 108 2.77 5.05 -2.64
C LEU A 108 2.58 5.95 -1.42
N HIS A 109 1.77 7.01 -1.59
CA HIS A 109 1.42 7.94 -0.53
C HIS A 109 -0.06 7.80 -0.18
N SER A 110 -0.37 7.33 1.02
CA SER A 110 -1.76 7.22 1.48
C SER A 110 -2.21 8.51 2.16
N VAL A 111 -3.30 9.10 1.67
CA VAL A 111 -3.94 10.28 2.25
C VAL A 111 -5.30 9.87 2.78
N VAL A 112 -5.47 9.95 4.10
CA VAL A 112 -6.74 9.64 4.76
C VAL A 112 -7.45 10.92 5.16
N CYS A 113 -8.61 11.18 4.58
CA CYS A 113 -9.48 12.29 4.95
C CYS A 113 -10.46 11.84 6.02
N MET A 114 -10.28 12.32 7.26
CA MET A 114 -11.16 12.00 8.38
C MET A 114 -11.80 13.27 8.94
N SER A 115 -13.07 13.18 9.32
CA SER A 115 -13.73 14.23 10.10
C SER A 115 -13.18 14.22 11.53
N PRO A 116 -12.82 15.38 12.12
CA PRO A 116 -12.33 15.46 13.50
C PRO A 116 -13.44 15.22 14.55
N ILE A 117 -14.68 15.04 14.10
CA ILE A 117 -15.87 14.95 14.95
C ILE A 117 -16.08 13.50 15.41
N GLY A 118 -15.77 13.24 16.69
CA GLY A 118 -16.10 11.99 17.36
C GLY A 118 -14.91 11.30 18.04
N GLU A 119 -15.19 10.49 19.07
CA GLU A 119 -14.18 9.72 19.81
C GLU A 119 -13.47 8.67 18.93
N ILE A 120 -14.14 8.21 17.87
CA ILE A 120 -13.64 7.23 16.90
C ILE A 120 -12.39 7.75 16.18
N PHE A 121 -12.33 9.04 15.84
CA PHE A 121 -11.14 9.65 15.23
C PHE A 121 -9.93 9.54 16.16
N ARG A 122 -10.08 9.96 17.43
CA ARG A 122 -9.01 9.89 18.43
C ARG A 122 -8.60 8.47 18.78
N ALA A 123 -9.54 7.52 18.80
CA ALA A 123 -9.26 6.11 19.02
C ALA A 123 -8.41 5.53 17.87
N ARG A 124 -8.81 5.80 16.61
CA ARG A 124 -8.09 5.36 15.41
C ARG A 124 -6.69 5.96 15.31
N LEU A 125 -6.52 7.24 15.64
CA LEU A 125 -5.19 7.86 15.68
C LEU A 125 -4.24 7.20 16.69
N ARG A 126 -4.77 6.78 17.86
CA ARG A 126 -3.97 6.05 18.87
C ARG A 126 -3.62 4.64 18.43
N GLN A 127 -4.53 3.96 17.73
CA GLN A 127 -4.36 2.59 17.26
C GLN A 127 -3.44 2.49 16.04
N PHE A 128 -3.45 3.51 15.17
CA PHE A 128 -2.70 3.53 13.91
C PHE A 128 -1.77 4.76 13.85
N PRO A 129 -0.68 4.78 14.64
CA PRO A 129 0.20 5.95 14.75
C PRO A 129 0.91 6.30 13.45
N ALA A 130 1.02 5.38 12.48
CA ALA A 130 1.62 5.68 11.18
C ALA A 130 0.75 6.60 10.31
N LEU A 131 -0.54 6.75 10.60
CA LEU A 131 -1.43 7.69 9.90
C LEU A 131 -1.13 9.16 10.25
N VAL A 132 -0.35 9.42 11.30
CA VAL A 132 -0.04 10.77 11.82
C VAL A 132 1.44 11.13 11.67
N LYS A 133 2.29 10.16 11.30
CA LYS A 133 3.74 10.33 11.23
C LYS A 133 4.22 10.80 9.86
#